data_AF-A0A2I1GZP1-F1
#
_entry.id   AF-A0A2I1GZP1-F1
#
_cell.length_a   1.000
_cell.length_b   1.000
_cell.length_c   1.000
_cell.angle_alpha   90.00
_cell.angle_beta   90.00
_cell.angle_gamma   90.00
#
_symmetry.space_group_name_H-M   'P 1'
#
loop_
_entity.id
_entity.type
_entity.pdbx_description
1 polymer ?
#
loop_
_entity_poly.entity_id
_entity_poly.type
_entity_poly.pdbx_seq_one_letter_code
_entity_poly.pdbx_strand_id
1 'polypeptide(L)'
;MLDIPFKVQLPYNLPDTISTEFGSVQYVLRATVNAKALIGSSQQSVKLYCPLKRTITLDTQHLPPFKLCGTTPSGIDYTFLLPPNKCFNVGSYVSIPMKLRFLHPNVGVERVEVCL
;
A
#
# COMPACT_ATOMS: atom_id res chain seq x y z
N MET A 1 36.43 13.89 -4.78
CA MET A 1 35.33 13.06 -4.22
C MET A 1 35.42 11.72 -4.92
N LEU A 2 35.58 10.61 -4.19
CA LEU A 2 35.66 9.28 -4.79
C LEU A 2 34.24 8.70 -4.83
N ASP A 3 33.53 8.89 -5.94
CA ASP A 3 32.24 8.26 -6.15
C ASP A 3 32.47 6.83 -6.63
N ILE A 4 32.01 5.84 -5.85
CA ILE A 4 32.05 4.43 -6.24
C ILE A 4 30.71 4.11 -6.91
N PRO A 5 30.62 4.06 -8.24
CA PRO A 5 29.36 3.75 -8.91
C PRO A 5 28.96 2.31 -8.58
N PHE A 6 27.72 2.13 -8.14
CA PHE A 6 27.12 0.81 -8.01
C PHE A 6 25.75 0.81 -8.67
N LYS A 7 25.41 -0.31 -9.30
CA LYS A 7 24.09 -0.55 -9.88
C LYS A 7 23.66 -1.93 -9.43
N VAL A 8 22.53 -2.01 -8.74
CA VAL A 8 21.93 -3.28 -8.33
C VAL A 8 20.52 -3.34 -8.88
N GLN A 9 20.17 -4.44 -9.53
CA GLN A 9 18.81 -4.73 -9.90
C GLN A 9 18.21 -5.59 -8.80
N LEU A 10 17.18 -5.08 -8.14
CA LEU A 10 16.47 -5.85 -7.13
C LEU A 10 15.57 -6.90 -7.81
N PRO A 11 15.35 -8.07 -7.18
CA PRO A 11 14.37 -9.05 -7.65
C PRO A 11 12.98 -8.41 -7.82
N TYR A 12 12.27 -8.78 -8.88
CA TYR A 12 10.96 -8.22 -9.20
C TYR A 12 9.86 -8.66 -8.22
N ASN A 13 10.07 -9.77 -7.52
CA ASN A 13 9.16 -10.38 -6.57
C ASN A 13 9.47 -10.06 -5.10
N LEU A 14 10.23 -8.99 -4.83
CA LEU A 14 10.42 -8.54 -3.46
C LEU A 14 9.07 -8.13 -2.85
N PRO A 15 8.75 -8.59 -1.62
CA PRO A 15 7.67 -8.04 -0.82
C PRO A 15 7.75 -6.52 -0.66
N ASP A 16 6.63 -5.89 -0.33
CA ASP A 16 6.63 -4.46 -0.02
C ASP A 16 7.26 -4.18 1.34
N THR A 17 7.76 -2.95 1.49
CA THR A 17 8.21 -2.46 2.80
C THR A 17 6.97 -2.19 3.64
N ILE A 18 6.79 -2.96 4.71
CA ILE A 18 5.62 -2.90 5.59
C ILE A 18 6.05 -2.86 7.04
N SER A 19 5.32 -2.11 7.86
CA SER A 19 5.42 -2.16 9.32
C SER A 19 4.03 -2.45 9.87
N THR A 20 3.93 -3.49 10.68
CA THR A 20 2.72 -3.91 11.39
C THR A 20 3.00 -3.98 12.89
N GLU A 21 1.97 -4.27 13.68
CA GLU A 21 2.14 -4.53 15.12
C GLU A 21 2.99 -5.79 15.40
N PHE A 22 3.09 -6.72 14.44
CA PHE A 22 3.83 -7.97 14.57
C PHE A 22 5.28 -7.87 14.08
N GLY A 23 5.66 -6.79 13.40
CA GLY A 23 7.02 -6.59 12.91
C GLY A 23 7.10 -5.73 11.66
N SER A 24 8.29 -5.69 11.05
CA SER A 24 8.50 -4.93 9.82
C SER A 24 9.39 -5.66 8.82
N VAL A 25 9.12 -5.42 7.54
CA VAL A 25 9.96 -5.83 6.41
C VAL A 25 10.51 -4.56 5.79
N GLN A 26 11.84 -4.45 5.73
CA GLN A 26 12.53 -3.30 5.13
C GLN A 26 13.76 -3.75 4.34
N TYR A 27 14.03 -3.05 3.24
CA TYR A 27 15.20 -3.29 2.39
C TYR A 27 16.22 -2.20 2.63
N VAL A 28 17.47 -2.57 2.85
CA VAL A 28 18.55 -1.63 3.17
C VAL A 28 19.79 -2.01 2.37
N LEU A 29 20.38 -1.03 1.70
CA LEU A 29 21.73 -1.16 1.17
C LEU A 29 22.72 -0.85 2.28
N ARG A 30 23.60 -1.82 2.59
CA ARG A 30 24.64 -1.68 3.61
C ARG A 30 26.01 -1.57 2.96
N ALA A 31 26.67 -0.42 3.13
CA ALA A 31 28.08 -0.27 2.78
C ALA A 31 28.94 -0.47 4.04
N THR A 32 29.95 -1.33 3.93
CA THR A 32 30.91 -1.57 5.03
C THR A 32 32.29 -1.11 4.59
N VAL A 33 32.86 -0.16 5.32
CA VAL A 33 34.23 0.33 5.11
C VAL A 33 35.13 -0.30 6.16
N ASN A 34 36.11 -1.10 5.73
CA ASN A 34 37.09 -1.72 6.61
C ASN A 34 38.43 -1.00 6.46
N ALA A 35 38.93 -0.41 7.53
CA ALA A 35 40.26 0.17 7.59
C ALA A 35 41.18 -0.77 8.37
N LYS A 36 42.24 -1.25 7.71
CA LYS A 36 43.37 -1.88 8.40
C LYS A 36 44.28 -0.77 8.89
N ALA A 37 44.45 -0.68 10.21
CA ALA A 37 45.50 0.15 10.76
C ALA A 37 46.86 -0.54 10.59
N LEU A 38 47.91 0.22 10.28
CA LEU A 38 49.27 -0.31 10.27
C LEU A 38 49.69 -0.65 11.71
N ILE A 39 50.02 -1.92 11.92
CA ILE A 39 50.75 -2.50 13.06
C ILE A 39 50.14 -2.18 14.44
N GLY A 40 49.44 -3.15 15.02
CA GLY A 40 49.15 -3.20 16.45
C GLY A 40 47.81 -2.63 16.92
N SER A 41 46.93 -2.15 16.03
CA SER A 41 45.57 -1.71 16.42
C SER A 41 44.45 -2.51 15.76
N SER A 42 43.31 -2.57 16.44
CA SER A 42 42.11 -3.32 16.05
C SER A 42 41.57 -2.85 14.70
N GLN A 43 41.07 -3.79 13.88
CA GLN A 43 40.38 -3.46 12.63
C GLN A 43 39.20 -2.54 12.93
N GLN A 44 39.17 -1.38 12.25
CA GLN A 44 38.03 -0.47 12.32
C GLN A 44 37.09 -0.77 11.16
N SER A 45 35.80 -0.97 11.48
CA SER A 45 34.76 -1.14 10.47
C SER A 45 33.64 -0.13 10.71
N VAL A 46 33.25 0.58 9.65
CA VAL A 46 32.12 1.52 9.66
C VAL A 46 31.03 0.95 8.75
N LYS A 47 29.79 0.91 9.25
CA LYS A 47 28.62 0.46 8.49
C LYS A 47 27.71 1.65 8.20
N LEU A 48 27.44 1.88 6.92
CA LEU A 48 26.49 2.87 6.43
C LEU A 48 25.25 2.14 5.93
N TYR A 49 24.08 2.60 6.35
CA TYR A 49 22.79 2.00 6.03
C TYR A 49 21.95 2.98 5.21
N CYS A 50 21.57 2.59 4.00
CA CYS A 50 20.74 3.39 3.10
C CYS A 50 19.40 2.65 2.88
N PRO A 51 18.29 3.11 3.47
CA PRO A 51 16.99 2.45 3.30
C PRO A 51 16.52 2.57 1.86
N LEU A 52 16.05 1.45 1.30
CA LEU A 52 15.47 1.40 -0.04
C LEU A 52 13.95 1.48 0.08
N LYS A 53 13.34 2.40 -0.66
CA LYS A 53 11.89 2.50 -0.77
C LYS A 53 11.47 2.01 -2.14
N ARG A 54 10.64 0.97 -2.18
CA ARG A 54 9.99 0.56 -3.43
C ARG A 54 8.98 1.64 -3.81
N THR A 55 9.09 2.13 -5.03
CA THR A 55 8.02 2.95 -5.63
C THR A 55 7.03 1.98 -6.26
N ILE A 56 5.83 1.89 -5.71
CA ILE A 56 4.74 1.12 -6.30
C ILE A 56 4.07 2.01 -7.33
N THR A 57 4.17 1.63 -8.59
CA THR A 57 3.38 2.24 -9.66
C THR A 57 2.09 1.45 -9.78
N LEU A 58 0.96 2.08 -9.45
CA LEU A 58 -0.36 1.48 -9.66
C LEU A 58 -0.65 1.49 -11.16
N ASP A 59 -0.76 0.31 -11.77
CA ASP A 59 -1.24 0.19 -13.14
C ASP A 59 -2.75 0.37 -13.15
N THR A 60 -3.21 1.50 -13.66
CA THR A 60 -4.62 1.89 -13.70
C THR A 60 -5.31 1.44 -14.99
N GLN A 61 -4.62 0.72 -15.88
CA GLN A 61 -5.21 0.34 -17.16
C GLN A 61 -6.24 -0.78 -16.95
N HIS A 62 -7.50 -0.49 -17.30
CA HIS A 62 -8.60 -1.44 -17.42
C HIS A 62 -9.12 -2.05 -16.11
N LEU A 63 -9.15 -1.29 -15.00
CA LEU A 63 -9.87 -1.76 -13.81
C LEU A 63 -11.39 -1.65 -14.03
N PRO A 64 -12.14 -2.77 -14.00
CA PRO A 64 -13.59 -2.73 -14.14
C PRO A 64 -14.22 -1.96 -12.97
N PRO A 65 -15.42 -1.40 -13.14
CA PRO A 65 -16.13 -0.78 -12.03
C PRO A 65 -16.44 -1.82 -10.95
N PHE A 66 -16.20 -1.48 -9.69
CA PHE A 66 -16.58 -2.33 -8.56
C PHE A 66 -18.01 -1.98 -8.15
N LYS A 67 -18.91 -2.95 -8.25
CA LYS A 67 -20.33 -2.77 -7.92
C LYS A 67 -20.72 -3.72 -6.81
N LEU A 68 -21.23 -3.18 -5.71
CA LEU A 68 -21.91 -3.93 -4.65
C LEU A 68 -23.39 -3.59 -4.72
N CYS A 69 -24.25 -4.58 -4.94
CA CYS A 69 -25.69 -4.37 -5.00
C CYS A 69 -26.46 -5.55 -4.43
N GLY A 70 -27.68 -5.28 -3.98
CA GLY A 70 -28.60 -6.29 -3.48
C GLY A 70 -29.93 -5.68 -3.11
N THR A 71 -30.79 -6.53 -2.55
CA THR A 71 -32.11 -6.15 -2.05
C THR A 71 -32.23 -6.63 -0.61
N THR A 72 -32.67 -5.77 0.30
CA THR A 72 -32.94 -6.15 1.68
C THR A 72 -34.26 -6.92 1.78
N PRO A 73 -34.44 -7.77 2.82
CA PRO A 73 -35.74 -8.41 3.08
C PRO A 73 -36.89 -7.42 3.26
N SER A 74 -36.59 -6.21 3.73
CA SER A 74 -37.54 -5.10 3.88
C SER A 74 -37.86 -4.36 2.58
N GLY A 75 -37.33 -4.80 1.42
CA GLY A 75 -37.65 -4.21 0.13
C GLY A 75 -36.93 -2.91 -0.18
N ILE A 76 -35.66 -2.79 0.21
CA ILE A 76 -34.77 -1.71 -0.24
C ILE A 76 -33.76 -2.30 -1.21
N ASP A 77 -33.75 -1.83 -2.44
CA ASP A 77 -32.63 -2.09 -3.35
C ASP A 77 -31.51 -1.10 -3.09
N TYR A 78 -30.30 -1.60 -2.96
CA TYR A 78 -29.11 -0.78 -2.78
C TYR A 78 -28.09 -1.06 -3.89
N THR A 79 -27.35 -0.02 -4.26
CA THR A 79 -26.18 -0.14 -5.14
C THR A 79 -25.12 0.85 -4.72
N PHE A 80 -23.93 0.33 -4.42
CA PHE A 80 -22.69 1.08 -4.29
C PHE A 80 -21.88 0.84 -5.57
N LEU A 81 -21.47 1.91 -6.23
CA LEU A 81 -20.70 1.82 -7.46
C LEU A 81 -19.43 2.63 -7.33
N LEU A 82 -18.30 1.94 -7.24
CA LEU A 82 -17.00 2.57 -7.40
C LEU A 82 -16.73 2.77 -8.90
N PRO A 83 -16.49 4.02 -9.36
CA PRO A 83 -16.19 4.28 -10.76
C PRO A 83 -14.98 3.46 -11.27
N PRO A 84 -14.92 3.15 -12.58
CA PRO A 84 -13.80 2.42 -13.15
C PRO A 84 -12.48 3.20 -13.01
N ASN A 85 -11.36 2.48 -13.13
CA ASN A 85 -10.00 3.06 -13.07
C ASN A 85 -9.72 3.86 -11.78
N LYS A 86 -10.29 3.43 -10.66
CA LYS A 86 -10.02 4.01 -9.33
C LYS A 86 -9.05 3.11 -8.56
N CYS A 87 -7.90 3.67 -8.21
CA CYS A 87 -6.97 3.11 -7.22
C CYS A 87 -6.79 4.13 -6.09
N PHE A 88 -6.62 3.63 -4.88
CA PHE A 88 -6.49 4.44 -3.68
C PHE A 88 -5.17 4.15 -3.00
N ASN A 89 -4.48 5.21 -2.59
CA ASN A 89 -3.33 5.07 -1.72
C ASN A 89 -3.80 4.77 -0.29
N VAL A 90 -2.96 4.10 0.49
CA VAL A 90 -3.19 3.95 1.93
C VAL A 90 -3.33 5.33 2.57
N GLY A 91 -4.38 5.53 3.36
CA GLY A 91 -4.69 6.81 4.01
C GLY A 91 -5.41 7.83 3.11
N SER A 92 -5.78 7.48 1.89
CA SER A 92 -6.63 8.34 1.05
C SER A 92 -8.12 8.13 1.35
N TYR A 93 -8.91 9.19 1.16
CA TYR A 93 -10.36 9.14 1.28
C TYR A 93 -11.00 8.91 -0.08
N VAL A 94 -12.01 8.04 -0.12
CA VAL A 94 -12.82 7.76 -1.32
C VAL A 94 -14.29 8.02 -1.04
N SER A 95 -14.94 8.74 -1.96
CA SER A 95 -16.40 8.85 -2.00
C SER A 95 -16.96 7.78 -2.94
N ILE A 96 -17.77 6.87 -2.42
CA ILE A 96 -18.48 5.85 -3.20
C ILE A 96 -19.96 6.23 -3.25
N PRO A 97 -20.51 6.57 -4.43
CA PRO A 97 -21.93 6.86 -4.59
C PRO A 97 -22.79 5.66 -4.18
N MET A 98 -23.81 5.95 -3.37
CA MET A 98 -24.84 4.99 -2.96
C MET A 98 -26.17 5.38 -3.60
N LYS A 99 -26.84 4.41 -4.22
CA LYS A 99 -28.21 4.54 -4.71
C LYS A 99 -29.12 3.63 -3.89
N LEU A 100 -30.19 4.20 -3.37
CA LEU A 100 -31.26 3.48 -2.68
C LEU A 100 -32.57 3.58 -3.47
N ARG A 101 -33.27 2.47 -3.62
CA ARG A 101 -34.63 2.42 -4.16
C ARG A 101 -35.53 1.69 -3.18
N PHE A 102 -36.54 2.39 -2.68
CA PHE A 102 -37.54 1.87 -1.75
C PHE A 102 -38.67 1.22 -2.54
N LEU A 103 -38.90 -0.08 -2.34
CA LEU A 103 -39.97 -0.82 -3.00
C LEU A 103 -41.30 -0.71 -2.25
N HIS A 104 -41.26 -0.30 -0.97
CA HIS A 104 -42.43 -0.12 -0.11
C HIS A 104 -42.43 1.29 0.52
N PRO A 105 -43.58 1.96 0.62
CA PRO A 105 -43.68 3.34 1.08
C PRO A 105 -43.42 3.52 2.59
N ASN A 106 -43.53 2.44 3.37
CA ASN A 106 -43.44 2.49 4.84
C ASN A 106 -42.06 2.05 5.37
N VAL A 107 -41.07 1.94 4.48
CA VAL A 107 -39.73 1.46 4.82
C VAL A 107 -38.77 2.64 4.71
N GLY A 108 -38.05 2.90 5.80
CA GLY A 108 -37.04 3.96 5.89
C GLY A 108 -35.66 3.41 6.20
N VAL A 109 -34.63 4.23 6.00
CA VAL A 109 -33.26 3.94 6.44
C VAL A 109 -32.91 4.91 7.56
N GLU A 110 -32.65 4.37 8.75
CA GLU A 110 -32.19 5.15 9.90
C GLU A 110 -30.67 5.32 9.88
N ARG A 111 -29.94 4.24 9.61
CA ARG A 111 -28.47 4.21 9.62
C ARG A 111 -27.92 3.29 8.54
N VAL A 112 -26.83 3.74 7.91
CA VAL A 112 -26.00 2.92 7.02
C VAL A 112 -24.61 2.85 7.65
N GLU A 113 -24.10 1.64 7.82
CA GLU A 113 -22.75 1.40 8.31
C GLU A 113 -21.93 0.65 7.26
N VAL A 114 -20.66 1.03 7.13
CA VAL A 114 -19.69 0.36 6.27
C VAL A 114 -18.56 -0.08 7.18
N CYS A 115 -18.25 -1.38 7.18
CA CYS A 115 -17.14 -1.96 7.91
C CYS A 115 -16.08 -2.42 6.89
N LEU A 116 -14.82 -2.06 7.15
CA LEU A 116 -13.64 -2.49 6.39
C LEU A 116 -12.86 -3.53 7.19
#